data_AF-A0A3P7G1U1-F1
#
_entry.id   AF-A0A3P7G1U1-F1
#
_cell.length_a   1.000
_cell.length_b   1.000
_cell.length_c   1.000
_cell.angle_alpha   90.00
_cell.angle_beta   90.00
_cell.angle_gamma   90.00
#
_symmetry.space_group_name_H-M   'P 1'
#
loop_
_entity.id
_entity.type
_entity.pdbx_description
1 polymer ?
#
loop_
_entity_poly.entity_id
_entity_poly.type
_entity_poly.pdbx_seq_one_letter_code
_entity_poly.pdbx_strand_id
1 'polypeptide(L)'
;MLFVRFTTDPVELWSSRTSRARGEKYFFDSEFGPFYRMEQLIMYPRDQSFWLHENQSDLFELGFYGPALRKAFLQDVAELQEAVTNLIAVTEDGTQVTLTDVCYKPMTPDNQNCAIMTVLNYFQNNVSLLNRTSVDDWSGSQFDYLDHIMTCTQLVLLAVQFECNSV
;
A
#
# COMPACT_ATOMS: atom_id res chain seq x y z
N MET A 1 44.59 20.49 16.16
CA MET A 1 43.28 20.47 15.48
C MET A 1 42.28 19.78 16.40
N LEU A 2 41.12 20.40 16.63
CA LEU A 2 40.07 19.85 17.47
C LEU A 2 39.10 19.09 16.55
N PHE A 3 39.12 17.75 16.62
CA PHE A 3 38.20 16.90 15.88
C PHE A 3 37.01 16.58 16.76
N VAL A 4 35.85 17.15 16.46
CA VAL A 4 34.57 16.77 17.07
C VAL A 4 33.80 15.94 16.04
N ARG A 5 33.37 14.74 16.44
CA ARG A 5 32.45 13.91 15.66
C ARG A 5 31.07 14.02 16.28
N PHE A 6 30.14 14.61 15.54
CA PHE A 6 28.74 14.63 15.95
C PHE A 6 28.06 13.35 15.49
N THR A 7 27.25 12.76 16.37
CA THR A 7 26.39 11.62 16.06
C THR A 7 24.96 12.09 16.07
N THR A 8 24.26 11.96 14.96
CA THR A 8 22.86 12.36 14.78
C THR A 8 21.91 11.17 14.65
N ASP A 9 22.45 9.95 14.53
CA ASP A 9 21.65 8.74 14.47
C ASP A 9 20.98 8.49 15.84
N PRO A 10 19.64 8.54 15.93
CA PRO A 10 18.94 8.33 17.19
C PRO A 10 19.22 6.96 17.80
N VAL A 11 19.48 5.93 16.99
CA VAL A 11 19.74 4.59 17.51
C VAL A 11 21.09 4.55 18.24
N GLU A 12 22.10 5.30 17.79
CA GLU A 12 23.38 5.44 18.50
C GLU A 12 23.28 6.36 19.73
N LEU A 13 22.35 7.32 19.73
CA LEU A 13 22.15 8.24 20.86
C LEU A 13 21.38 7.59 22.02
N TRP A 14 20.39 6.76 21.73
CA TRP A 14 19.42 6.28 22.73
C TRP A 14 19.62 4.82 23.16
N SER A 15 20.58 4.10 22.58
CA SER A 15 20.87 2.71 22.97
C SER A 15 22.36 2.47 23.18
N SER A 16 22.71 1.85 24.31
CA SER A 16 24.08 1.38 24.51
C SER A 16 24.40 0.26 23.51
N ARG A 17 25.60 0.30 22.94
CA ARG A 17 26.12 -0.75 22.04
C ARG A 17 26.17 -2.14 22.68
N THR A 18 26.26 -2.21 24.02
CA THR A 18 26.27 -3.46 24.80
C THR A 18 24.90 -3.84 25.36
N SER A 19 23.85 -3.10 25.02
CA SER A 19 22.50 -3.43 25.47
C SER A 19 22.00 -4.74 24.83
N ARG A 20 21.15 -5.47 25.55
CA ARG A 20 20.48 -6.67 25.05
C ARG A 20 19.74 -6.40 23.73
N ALA A 21 19.02 -5.28 23.65
CA ALA A 21 18.28 -4.87 22.46
C ALA A 21 19.19 -4.68 21.23
N ARG A 22 20.43 -4.18 21.41
CA ARG A 22 21.41 -4.11 20.32
C ARG A 22 21.89 -5.48 19.88
N GLY A 23 22.14 -6.39 20.83
CA GLY A 23 22.45 -7.79 20.52
C GLY A 23 21.37 -8.47 19.70
N GLU A 24 20.10 -8.32 20.10
CA GLU A 24 18.94 -8.86 19.39
C GLU A 24 18.76 -8.21 18.00
N LYS A 25 18.97 -6.89 17.89
CA LYS A 25 18.96 -6.20 16.59
C LYS A 25 20.04 -6.72 15.64
N TYR A 26 21.28 -6.89 16.12
CA TYR A 26 22.36 -7.40 15.27
C TYR A 26 22.06 -8.81 14.78
N PHE A 27 21.49 -9.66 15.63
CA PHE A 27 21.04 -11.00 15.24
C PHE A 27 19.93 -10.94 14.19
N PHE A 28 18.92 -10.08 14.36
CA PHE A 28 17.86 -9.91 13.36
C PHE A 28 18.42 -9.40 12.02
N ASP A 29 19.24 -8.35 12.05
CA ASP A 29 19.82 -7.74 10.86
C ASP A 29 20.74 -8.72 10.09
N SER A 30 21.41 -9.65 10.79
CA SER A 30 22.27 -10.65 10.15
C SER A 30 21.48 -11.77 9.47
N GLU A 31 20.32 -12.13 10.01
CA GLU A 31 19.50 -13.23 9.47
C GLU A 31 18.54 -12.76 8.37
N PHE A 32 17.94 -11.58 8.53
CA PHE A 32 16.86 -11.09 7.66
C PHE A 32 17.23 -9.83 6.87
N GLY A 33 18.39 -9.24 7.15
CA GLY A 33 18.71 -7.88 6.72
C GLY A 33 18.06 -6.82 7.63
N PRO A 34 18.45 -5.54 7.46
CA PRO A 34 17.86 -4.46 8.23
C PRO A 34 16.37 -4.32 7.93
N PHE A 35 15.60 -3.91 8.94
CA PHE A 35 14.20 -3.55 8.75
C PHE A 35 14.04 -2.49 7.65
N TYR A 36 13.04 -2.66 6.78
CA TYR A 36 12.81 -1.75 5.66
C TYR A 36 12.41 -0.35 6.14
N ARG A 37 12.73 0.66 5.33
CA ARG A 37 12.27 2.04 5.58
C ARG A 37 10.82 2.18 5.14
N MET A 38 9.99 2.79 5.99
CA MET A 38 8.58 3.03 5.69
C MET A 38 8.36 4.50 5.35
N GLU A 39 7.82 4.75 4.17
CA GLU A 39 7.32 6.06 3.74
C GLU A 39 5.79 5.98 3.67
N GLN A 40 5.09 6.74 4.54
CA GLN A 40 3.64 6.62 4.70
C GLN A 40 2.93 7.92 4.34
N LEU A 41 1.88 7.81 3.53
CA LEU A 41 0.93 8.88 3.23
C LEU A 41 -0.42 8.55 3.85
N ILE A 42 -0.97 9.46 4.64
CA ILE A 42 -2.33 9.37 5.21
C ILE A 42 -3.20 10.40 4.51
N MET A 43 -4.23 9.93 3.80
CA MET A 43 -5.11 10.76 2.99
C MET A 43 -6.55 10.60 3.44
N TYR A 44 -7.32 11.68 3.37
CA TYR A 44 -8.76 11.67 3.66
C TYR A 44 -9.48 12.70 2.78
N PRO A 45 -10.72 12.41 2.33
CA PRO A 45 -11.52 13.34 1.54
C PRO A 45 -11.97 14.53 2.40
N ARG A 46 -12.21 15.69 1.79
CA ARG A 46 -12.74 16.85 2.54
C ARG A 46 -14.20 16.65 2.97
N ASP A 47 -15.00 16.05 2.08
CA ASP A 47 -16.37 15.66 2.41
C ASP A 47 -16.31 14.38 3.25
N GLN A 48 -16.83 14.45 4.47
CA GLN A 48 -16.83 13.36 5.44
C GLN A 48 -18.18 12.63 5.51
N SER A 49 -19.13 12.93 4.61
CA SER A 49 -20.43 12.29 4.60
C SER A 49 -20.36 10.85 4.07
N PHE A 50 -20.98 9.97 4.84
CA PHE A 50 -21.23 8.59 4.45
C PHE A 50 -22.37 8.52 3.44
N TRP A 51 -22.42 7.47 2.64
CA TRP A 51 -23.53 7.20 1.73
C TRP A 51 -24.01 5.76 1.85
N LEU A 52 -25.26 5.54 1.45
CA LEU A 52 -25.85 4.23 1.34
C LEU A 52 -25.54 3.66 -0.06
N HIS A 53 -25.12 2.40 -0.11
CA HIS A 53 -24.93 1.66 -1.36
C HIS A 53 -25.47 0.25 -1.18
N GLU A 54 -26.05 -0.31 -2.23
CA GLU A 54 -26.57 -1.68 -2.21
C GLU A 54 -25.42 -2.66 -1.91
N ASN A 55 -25.58 -3.50 -0.90
CA ASN A 55 -24.58 -4.51 -0.55
C ASN A 55 -24.98 -5.84 -1.18
N GLN A 56 -24.23 -6.34 -2.16
CA GLN A 56 -24.58 -7.61 -2.79
C GLN A 56 -24.40 -8.83 -1.87
N SER A 57 -23.70 -8.66 -0.73
CA SER A 57 -23.60 -9.69 0.31
C SER A 57 -24.83 -9.77 1.22
N ASP A 58 -25.61 -8.68 1.31
CA ASP A 58 -26.86 -8.64 2.07
C ASP A 58 -27.86 -7.75 1.32
N LEU A 59 -28.67 -8.38 0.46
CA LEU A 59 -29.69 -7.71 -0.35
C LEU A 59 -30.79 -7.03 0.48
N PHE A 60 -30.85 -7.26 1.80
CA PHE A 60 -31.85 -6.69 2.68
C PHE A 60 -31.34 -5.50 3.50
N GLU A 61 -30.02 -5.26 3.54
CA GLU A 61 -29.42 -4.14 4.27
C GLU A 61 -28.51 -3.29 3.37
N LEU A 62 -28.82 -1.99 3.29
CA LEU A 62 -27.94 -1.04 2.62
C LEU A 62 -26.63 -0.91 3.39
N GLY A 63 -25.51 -1.07 2.69
CA GLY A 63 -24.18 -0.83 3.24
C GLY A 63 -23.95 0.67 3.46
N PHE A 64 -23.45 1.04 4.64
CA PHE A 64 -23.09 2.42 4.98
C PHE A 64 -21.58 2.61 4.77
N TYR A 65 -21.19 3.26 3.68
CA TYR A 65 -19.78 3.37 3.28
C TYR A 65 -19.17 4.72 3.66
N GLY A 66 -17.94 4.66 4.16
CA GLY A 66 -17.17 5.83 4.57
C GLY A 66 -16.60 6.58 3.38
N PRO A 67 -16.44 7.92 3.48
CA PRO A 67 -16.11 8.82 2.37
C PRO A 67 -14.81 8.47 1.64
N ALA A 68 -13.85 7.81 2.33
CA ALA A 68 -12.59 7.36 1.75
C ALA A 68 -12.74 6.24 0.69
N LEU A 69 -13.90 5.58 0.64
CA LEU A 69 -14.20 4.57 -0.38
C LEU A 69 -14.92 5.15 -1.59
N ARG A 70 -15.16 6.47 -1.67
CA ARG A 70 -15.79 7.05 -2.86
C ARG A 70 -14.88 6.87 -4.06
N LYS A 71 -15.43 6.38 -5.17
CA LYS A 71 -14.70 6.17 -6.43
C LYS A 71 -13.85 7.36 -6.85
N ALA A 72 -14.41 8.58 -6.81
CA ALA A 72 -13.66 9.80 -7.16
C ALA A 72 -12.43 10.01 -6.28
N PHE A 73 -12.55 9.76 -4.97
CA PHE A 73 -11.42 9.87 -4.05
C PHE A 73 -10.36 8.79 -4.32
N LEU A 74 -10.78 7.54 -4.63
CA LEU A 74 -9.84 6.48 -5.01
C LEU A 74 -9.09 6.81 -6.32
N GLN A 75 -9.74 7.50 -7.26
CA GLN A 75 -9.09 8.00 -8.49
C GLN A 75 -8.04 9.07 -8.18
N ASP A 76 -8.36 10.05 -7.33
CA ASP A 76 -7.39 11.07 -6.88
C ASP A 76 -6.19 10.43 -6.15
N VAL A 77 -6.45 9.41 -5.32
CA VAL A 77 -5.40 8.64 -4.64
C VAL A 77 -4.52 7.90 -5.64
N ALA A 78 -5.09 7.36 -6.72
CA ALA A 78 -4.33 6.66 -7.75
C ALA A 78 -3.44 7.61 -8.55
N GLU A 79 -3.93 8.80 -8.89
CA GLU A 79 -3.14 9.84 -9.55
C GLU A 79 -1.95 10.26 -8.68
N LEU A 80 -2.18 10.49 -7.37
CA LEU A 80 -1.09 10.80 -6.45
C LEU A 80 -0.08 9.66 -6.33
N GLN A 81 -0.56 8.42 -6.21
CA GLN A 81 0.31 7.25 -6.14
C GLN A 81 1.17 7.14 -7.39
N GLU A 82 0.59 7.28 -8.58
CA GLU A 82 1.32 7.26 -9.85
C GLU A 82 2.40 8.36 -9.88
N ALA A 83 2.04 9.59 -9.50
CA ALA A 83 2.97 10.71 -9.42
C ALA A 83 4.16 10.42 -8.48
N VAL A 84 3.90 9.84 -7.30
CA VAL A 84 4.95 9.46 -6.33
C VAL A 84 5.81 8.32 -6.86
N THR A 85 5.22 7.31 -7.50
CA THR A 85 5.97 6.17 -8.03
C THR A 85 6.88 6.54 -9.21
N ASN A 86 6.52 7.60 -9.94
CA ASN A 86 7.28 8.12 -11.08
C ASN A 86 8.31 9.18 -10.70
N LEU A 87 8.52 9.46 -9.41
CA LEU A 87 9.55 10.41 -8.96
C LEU A 87 10.94 9.91 -9.35
N ILE A 88 11.76 10.86 -9.82
CA ILE A 88 13.18 10.65 -10.14
C ILE A 88 14.00 11.56 -9.23
N ALA A 89 14.87 10.97 -8.43
CA ALA A 89 15.86 11.67 -7.65
C ALA A 89 17.19 11.71 -8.40
N VAL A 90 17.99 12.76 -8.19
CA VAL A 90 19.36 12.87 -8.72
C VAL A 90 20.31 12.91 -7.54
N THR A 91 21.23 11.95 -7.49
CA THR A 91 22.28 11.86 -6.47
C THR A 91 23.34 12.95 -6.65
N GLU A 92 24.19 13.17 -5.63
CA GLU A 92 25.28 14.17 -5.70
C GLU A 92 26.23 13.92 -6.88
N ASP A 93 26.43 12.67 -7.27
CA ASP A 93 27.26 12.27 -8.41
C ASP A 93 26.54 12.38 -9.77
N GLY A 94 25.29 12.84 -9.80
CA GLY A 94 24.49 13.01 -11.01
C GLY A 94 23.75 11.76 -11.49
N THR A 95 23.81 10.65 -10.75
CA THR A 95 23.08 9.42 -11.09
C THR A 95 21.59 9.60 -10.79
N GLN A 96 20.74 9.28 -11.77
CA GLN A 96 19.28 9.25 -11.60
C GLN A 96 18.86 7.98 -10.87
N VAL A 97 17.98 8.13 -9.88
CA VAL A 97 17.46 7.05 -9.04
C VAL A 97 15.94 7.14 -9.02
N THR A 98 15.27 6.06 -9.35
CA THR A 98 13.81 5.91 -9.32
C THR A 98 13.37 5.15 -8.07
N LEU A 99 12.07 5.14 -7.79
CA LEU A 99 11.52 4.32 -6.71
C LEU A 99 11.87 2.83 -6.89
N THR A 100 11.84 2.33 -8.12
CA THR A 100 12.13 0.92 -8.43
C THR A 100 13.56 0.49 -8.13
N ASP A 101 14.50 1.44 -8.02
CA ASP A 101 15.91 1.14 -7.70
C ASP A 101 16.14 0.90 -6.20
N VAL A 102 15.27 1.43 -5.34
CA VAL A 102 15.48 1.44 -3.87
C VAL A 102 14.36 0.76 -3.08
N CYS A 103 13.19 0.53 -3.69
CA CYS A 103 12.04 -0.04 -3.00
C CYS A 103 12.27 -1.51 -2.59
N TYR A 104 11.55 -1.94 -1.55
CA TYR A 104 11.52 -3.34 -1.14
C TYR A 104 10.72 -4.18 -2.15
N LYS A 105 11.30 -5.30 -2.60
CA LYS A 105 10.74 -6.23 -3.59
C LYS A 105 10.76 -7.67 -3.06
N PRO A 106 9.70 -8.14 -2.39
CA PRO A 106 9.71 -9.42 -1.68
C PRO A 106 9.81 -10.65 -2.59
N MET A 107 9.46 -10.52 -3.86
CA MET A 107 9.38 -11.64 -4.82
C MET A 107 10.51 -11.65 -5.85
N THR A 108 11.58 -10.87 -5.65
CA THR A 108 12.75 -10.91 -6.54
C THR A 108 13.42 -12.31 -6.47
N PRO A 109 13.78 -12.93 -7.62
CA PRO A 109 13.81 -12.36 -8.96
C PRO A 109 12.52 -12.48 -9.77
N ASP A 110 11.57 -13.32 -9.34
CA ASP A 110 10.36 -13.69 -10.09
C ASP A 110 9.43 -12.49 -10.38
N ASN A 111 9.38 -11.51 -9.48
CA ASN A 111 8.63 -10.28 -9.66
C ASN A 111 9.39 -9.06 -9.13
N GLN A 112 9.59 -8.08 -10.01
CA GLN A 112 10.36 -6.86 -9.75
C GLN A 112 9.50 -5.69 -9.24
N ASN A 113 8.22 -5.91 -8.97
CA ASN A 113 7.32 -4.87 -8.48
C ASN A 113 7.65 -4.47 -7.04
N CYS A 114 7.57 -3.17 -6.77
CA CYS A 114 7.72 -2.62 -5.43
C CYS A 114 6.57 -3.03 -4.51
N ALA A 115 6.88 -3.30 -3.24
CA ALA A 115 5.87 -3.42 -2.19
C ALA A 115 5.28 -2.04 -1.87
N ILE A 116 4.11 -1.75 -2.45
CA ILE A 116 3.28 -0.58 -2.14
C ILE A 116 2.05 -1.11 -1.39
N MET A 117 1.59 -0.43 -0.34
CA MET A 117 0.41 -0.84 0.43
C MET A 117 -0.69 0.20 0.27
N THR A 118 -1.70 -0.14 -0.53
CA THR A 118 -2.81 0.74 -0.89
C THR A 118 -4.06 -0.10 -1.16
N VAL A 119 -5.26 0.48 -1.00
CA VAL A 119 -6.53 -0.16 -1.41
C VAL A 119 -6.54 -0.43 -2.92
N LEU A 120 -5.80 0.36 -3.70
CA LEU A 120 -5.70 0.22 -5.15
C LEU A 120 -5.03 -1.07 -5.60
N ASN A 121 -4.28 -1.75 -4.74
CA ASN A 121 -3.67 -3.05 -5.07
C ASN A 121 -4.71 -4.15 -5.25
N TYR A 122 -5.90 -4.03 -4.65
CA TYR A 122 -7.02 -4.95 -4.95
C TYR A 122 -7.45 -4.88 -6.42
N PHE A 123 -7.10 -3.79 -7.10
CA PHE A 123 -7.32 -3.56 -8.52
C PHE A 123 -6.01 -3.58 -9.32
N GLN A 124 -4.96 -4.22 -8.79
CA GLN A 124 -3.63 -4.32 -9.42
C GLN A 124 -3.05 -2.94 -9.84
N ASN A 125 -3.40 -1.88 -9.10
CA ASN A 125 -3.10 -0.48 -9.42
C ASN A 125 -3.60 0.00 -10.80
N ASN A 126 -4.56 -0.72 -11.39
CA ASN A 126 -5.21 -0.33 -12.64
C ASN A 126 -6.54 0.39 -12.33
N VAL A 127 -6.52 1.71 -12.42
CA VAL A 127 -7.68 2.59 -12.17
C VAL A 127 -8.88 2.24 -13.04
N SER A 128 -8.66 1.68 -14.24
CA SER A 128 -9.74 1.28 -15.14
C SER A 128 -10.64 0.20 -14.53
N LEU A 129 -10.11 -0.63 -13.64
CA LEU A 129 -10.87 -1.70 -12.98
C LEU A 129 -11.87 -1.16 -11.95
N LEU A 130 -11.71 0.08 -11.44
CA LEU A 130 -12.71 0.73 -10.59
C LEU A 130 -14.03 1.03 -11.33
N ASN A 131 -13.99 1.06 -12.67
CA ASN A 131 -15.17 1.29 -13.51
C ASN A 131 -15.82 -0.01 -13.98
N ARG A 132 -15.20 -1.16 -13.73
CA ARG A 132 -15.75 -2.44 -14.11
C ARG A 132 -16.92 -2.80 -13.20
N THR A 133 -17.94 -3.38 -13.81
CA THR A 133 -19.06 -4.00 -13.09
C THR A 133 -19.29 -5.37 -13.69
N SER A 134 -19.76 -6.31 -12.88
CA SER A 134 -20.17 -7.63 -13.34
C SER A 134 -21.62 -7.85 -12.95
N VAL A 135 -22.36 -8.62 -13.75
CA VAL A 135 -23.74 -8.96 -13.45
C VAL A 135 -23.78 -10.47 -13.25
N ASP A 136 -24.35 -10.90 -12.13
CA ASP A 136 -24.59 -12.32 -11.91
C ASP A 136 -25.80 -12.76 -12.75
N ASP A 137 -25.57 -13.72 -13.66
CA ASP A 137 -26.58 -14.19 -14.61
C ASP A 137 -27.82 -14.79 -13.92
N TRP A 138 -27.67 -15.29 -12.70
CA TRP A 138 -28.75 -15.96 -11.97
C TRP A 138 -29.64 -14.98 -11.18
N SER A 139 -29.03 -14.06 -10.43
CA SER A 139 -29.73 -13.10 -9.58
C SER A 139 -30.03 -11.77 -10.28
N GLY A 140 -29.31 -11.45 -11.35
CA GLY A 140 -29.32 -10.12 -11.97
C GLY A 140 -28.62 -9.05 -11.14
N SER A 141 -27.98 -9.42 -10.02
CA SER A 141 -27.23 -8.50 -9.15
C SER A 141 -26.02 -7.93 -9.87
N GLN A 142 -25.86 -6.60 -9.80
CA GLN A 142 -24.69 -5.90 -10.34
C GLN A 142 -23.67 -5.70 -9.23
N PHE A 143 -22.50 -6.31 -9.39
CA PHE A 143 -21.35 -6.16 -8.50
C PHE A 143 -20.41 -5.07 -9.04
N ASP A 144 -19.99 -4.17 -8.17
CA ASP A 144 -19.07 -3.09 -8.51
C ASP A 144 -17.77 -3.12 -7.68
N TYR A 145 -17.01 -2.03 -7.78
CA TYR A 145 -15.74 -1.88 -7.07
C TYR A 145 -15.86 -1.96 -5.54
N LEU A 146 -17.00 -1.59 -4.94
CA LEU A 146 -17.20 -1.69 -3.50
C LEU A 146 -17.36 -3.15 -3.10
N ASP A 147 -18.16 -3.92 -3.83
CA ASP A 147 -18.31 -5.35 -3.59
C ASP A 147 -16.97 -6.08 -3.72
N HIS A 148 -16.15 -5.68 -4.70
CA HIS A 148 -14.78 -6.17 -4.86
C HIS A 148 -13.90 -5.86 -3.64
N ILE A 149 -13.90 -4.61 -3.17
CA ILE A 149 -13.15 -4.21 -1.96
C ILE A 149 -13.63 -5.01 -0.74
N MET A 150 -14.94 -5.16 -0.56
CA MET A 150 -15.50 -5.91 0.56
C MET A 150 -15.12 -7.39 0.50
N THR A 151 -15.16 -8.00 -0.69
CA THR A 151 -14.73 -9.38 -0.90
C THR A 151 -13.23 -9.55 -0.59
N CYS A 152 -12.38 -8.69 -1.15
CA CYS A 152 -10.93 -8.73 -0.95
C CYS A 152 -10.50 -8.48 0.51
N THR A 153 -11.25 -7.68 1.26
CA THR A 153 -10.97 -7.40 2.68
C THR A 153 -11.42 -8.51 3.61
N GLN A 154 -12.47 -9.26 3.25
CA GLN A 154 -12.90 -10.43 4.01
C GLN A 154 -11.99 -11.64 3.80
N LEU A 155 -11.44 -11.79 2.59
CA LEU A 155 -10.61 -12.94 2.19
C LEU A 155 -9.18 -12.50 1.84
N VAL A 156 -8.48 -11.91 2.81
CA VAL A 156 -7.12 -11.36 2.62
C VAL A 156 -6.13 -12.40 2.07
N LEU A 157 -6.29 -13.68 2.41
CA LEU A 157 -5.43 -14.76 1.90
C LEU A 157 -5.72 -15.13 0.43
N LEU A 158 -6.94 -14.93 -0.06
CA LEU A 158 -7.31 -15.18 -1.48
C LEU A 158 -7.07 -13.95 -2.36
N ALA A 159 -7.04 -12.75 -1.76
CA ALA A 159 -6.71 -11.50 -2.43
C ALA A 159 -5.30 -11.49 -3.04
N VAL A 160 -4.37 -12.28 -2.47
CA VAL A 160 -3.01 -12.42 -2.99
C VAL A 160 -2.93 -13.46 -4.11
N GLN A 161 -3.81 -14.48 -4.13
CA GLN A 161 -3.56 -15.67 -4.93
C GLN A 161 -4.55 -15.92 -6.09
N PHE A 162 -5.86 -15.62 -6.01
CA PHE A 162 -6.79 -16.04 -7.08
C PHE A 162 -8.02 -15.15 -7.33
N GLU A 163 -8.69 -14.65 -6.29
CA GLU A 163 -9.99 -13.98 -6.48
C GLU A 163 -9.87 -12.50 -6.83
N CYS A 164 -8.97 -11.75 -6.17
CA CYS A 164 -8.81 -10.32 -6.51
C CYS A 164 -8.04 -10.09 -7.82
N ASN A 165 -7.37 -11.12 -8.36
CA ASN A 165 -6.74 -11.07 -9.69
C ASN A 165 -7.72 -11.34 -10.84
N SER A 166 -8.93 -11.79 -10.51
CA SER A 166 -9.97 -12.17 -11.47
C SER A 166 -11.07 -11.10 -11.53
N VAL A 167 -10.70 -9.83 -11.76
CA VAL A 167 -11.70 -8.80 -12.10
C VAL A 167 -12.25 -9.10 -13.48
#